data_AF-A0A524LHY2-F1
#
_entry.id   AF-A0A524LHY2-F1
#
_cell.length_a   1.000
_cell.length_b   1.000
_cell.length_c   1.000
_cell.angle_alpha   90.00
_cell.angle_beta   90.00
_cell.angle_gamma   90.00
#
_symmetry.space_group_name_H-M   'P 1'
#
loop_
_entity.id
_entity.type
_entity.pdbx_description
1 polymer ?
#
loop_
_entity_poly.entity_id
_entity_poly.type
_entity_poly.pdbx_seq_one_letter_code
_entity_poly.pdbx_strand_id
1 'polypeptide(L)'
;MKKEKNASAYRELVNEYEIDLGLDEEQSIAVNSDQPFRLSDEQLDYIVDQMTVTSGIDRYLQNHSEVLLPISLSLFVINDRLWKMMERKSWDKEKMLAMCTIPLCTWERKSESTSNPKGANRWEVCPNTFELTLEKDPKILIRGEGGDFSGFIEQSQLTMKKFGIPESRKLIPNYTFEQFQMEVLLDRAVFEVHPAPRDNLDYDYSEPARTFYNHGFAISVPGEDVILKVSKRKPSKMLGDVFLLIGSQFLDDDNTHQYRGLKTDILLRAIQRRFT
;
A
#
# COMPACT_ATOMS: atom_id res chain seq x y z
N MET A 1 -9.95 10.44 -3.45
CA MET A 1 -10.27 11.87 -3.72
C MET A 1 -8.95 12.54 -3.99
N LYS A 2 -8.66 12.85 -5.27
CA LYS A 2 -7.43 13.54 -5.65
C LYS A 2 -7.43 14.91 -4.95
N LYS A 3 -6.43 15.13 -4.08
CA LYS A 3 -6.27 16.39 -3.35
C LYS A 3 -5.69 17.44 -4.28
N GLU A 4 -6.14 18.67 -4.12
CA GLU A 4 -5.45 19.84 -4.67
C GLU A 4 -4.02 19.90 -4.15
N LYS A 5 -3.12 20.36 -5.00
CA LYS A 5 -1.71 20.54 -4.68
C LYS A 5 -1.32 21.98 -4.89
N ASN A 6 -0.34 22.43 -4.12
CA ASN A 6 0.17 23.79 -4.22
C ASN A 6 0.85 24.01 -5.58
N ALA A 7 0.78 25.24 -6.08
CA ALA A 7 1.43 25.65 -7.33
C ALA A 7 2.93 25.29 -7.38
N SER A 8 3.64 25.34 -6.25
CA SER A 8 5.06 24.99 -6.15
C SER A 8 5.37 23.58 -6.66
N ALA A 9 4.55 22.58 -6.32
CA ALA A 9 4.74 21.19 -6.76
C ALA A 9 4.66 21.05 -8.29
N TYR A 10 3.77 21.80 -8.92
CA TYR A 10 3.64 21.81 -10.38
C TYR A 10 4.81 22.51 -11.06
N ARG A 11 5.28 23.64 -10.49
CA ARG A 11 6.49 24.32 -10.99
C ARG A 11 7.73 23.44 -10.87
N GLU A 12 7.87 22.72 -9.76
CA GLU A 12 8.95 21.74 -9.55
C GLU A 12 8.91 20.64 -10.63
N LEU A 13 7.72 20.09 -10.92
CA LEU A 13 7.57 19.09 -11.98
C LEU A 13 8.00 19.61 -13.36
N VAL A 14 7.54 20.81 -13.73
CA VAL A 14 7.90 21.45 -15.01
C VAL A 14 9.41 21.69 -15.09
N ASN A 15 10.03 22.14 -14.00
CA ASN A 15 11.47 22.38 -13.98
C ASN A 15 12.30 21.09 -14.00
N GLU A 16 11.85 20.02 -13.35
CA GLU A 16 12.57 18.74 -13.31
C GLU A 16 12.51 18.00 -14.66
N TYR A 17 11.35 18.01 -15.33
CA TYR A 17 11.12 17.21 -16.53
C TYR A 17 11.03 18.02 -17.83
N GLU A 18 11.05 19.36 -17.76
CA GLU A 18 10.90 20.27 -18.92
C GLU A 18 9.64 19.97 -19.76
N ILE A 19 8.51 19.71 -19.08
CA ILE A 19 7.23 19.34 -19.69
C ILE A 19 6.19 20.46 -19.66
N ASP A 20 5.20 20.36 -20.54
CA ASP A 20 3.99 21.17 -20.49
C ASP A 20 2.90 20.46 -19.66
N LEU A 21 2.24 21.18 -18.77
CA LEU A 21 1.15 20.64 -17.94
C LEU A 21 -0.21 20.69 -18.66
N GLY A 22 -0.32 21.42 -19.79
CA GLY A 22 -1.58 21.59 -20.51
C GLY A 22 -2.63 22.33 -19.69
N LEU A 23 -2.21 23.34 -18.90
CA LEU A 23 -3.09 24.08 -18.00
C LEU A 23 -4.13 24.89 -18.77
N ASP A 24 -5.35 24.94 -18.23
CA ASP A 24 -6.36 25.90 -18.67
C ASP A 24 -6.08 27.31 -18.08
N GLU A 25 -6.92 28.28 -18.45
CA GLU A 25 -6.76 29.67 -18.00
C GLU A 25 -6.89 29.81 -16.48
N GLU A 26 -7.82 29.09 -15.84
CA GLU A 26 -8.05 29.14 -14.40
C GLU A 26 -6.86 28.56 -13.63
N GLN A 27 -6.36 27.41 -14.05
CA GLN A 27 -5.18 26.78 -13.47
C GLN A 27 -3.91 27.59 -13.72
N SER A 28 -3.78 28.24 -14.88
CA SER A 28 -2.66 29.15 -15.17
C SER A 28 -2.67 30.34 -14.22
N ILE A 29 -3.85 30.91 -13.93
CA ILE A 29 -4.01 31.96 -12.91
C ILE A 29 -3.67 31.40 -11.53
N ALA A 30 -4.12 30.19 -11.20
CA ALA A 30 -3.83 29.54 -9.92
C ALA A 30 -2.32 29.35 -9.71
N VAL A 31 -1.59 28.89 -10.73
CA VAL A 31 -0.12 28.79 -10.70
C VAL A 31 0.51 30.16 -10.46
N ASN A 32 0.05 31.22 -11.12
CA ASN A 32 0.65 32.55 -10.97
C ASN A 32 0.32 33.22 -9.62
N SER A 33 -0.80 32.86 -9.01
CA SER A 33 -1.27 33.37 -7.71
C SER A 33 -0.94 32.47 -6.52
N ASP A 34 -0.12 31.44 -6.75
CA ASP A 34 0.31 30.44 -5.77
C ASP A 34 -0.86 29.72 -5.07
N GLN A 35 -1.99 29.58 -5.77
CA GLN A 35 -3.18 28.89 -5.26
C GLN A 35 -3.11 27.38 -5.52
N PRO A 36 -3.66 26.55 -4.61
CA PRO A 36 -3.81 25.13 -4.87
C PRO A 36 -4.79 24.85 -5.99
N PHE A 37 -4.48 23.85 -6.82
CA PHE A 37 -5.40 23.33 -7.82
C PHE A 37 -5.13 21.85 -8.10
N ARG A 38 -5.97 21.23 -8.94
CA ARG A 38 -5.83 19.84 -9.37
C ARG A 38 -5.73 19.75 -10.88
N LEU A 39 -4.93 18.80 -11.37
CA LEU A 39 -4.94 18.39 -12.76
C LEU A 39 -6.12 17.44 -13.04
N SER A 40 -6.68 17.53 -14.25
CA SER A 40 -7.66 16.57 -14.75
C SER A 40 -6.99 15.24 -15.13
N ASP A 41 -7.81 14.21 -15.39
CA ASP A 41 -7.29 12.92 -15.85
C ASP A 41 -6.67 13.03 -17.25
N GLU A 42 -7.22 13.87 -18.12
CA GLU A 42 -6.67 14.14 -19.46
C GLU A 42 -5.33 14.87 -19.38
N GLN A 43 -5.16 15.80 -18.44
CA GLN A 43 -3.88 16.47 -18.22
C GLN A 43 -2.82 15.51 -17.68
N LEU A 44 -3.21 14.60 -16.78
CA LEU A 44 -2.32 13.54 -16.32
C LEU A 44 -1.94 12.59 -17.47
N ASP A 45 -2.88 12.25 -18.37
CA ASP A 45 -2.57 11.46 -19.57
C ASP A 45 -1.56 12.16 -20.47
N TYR A 46 -1.77 13.45 -20.72
CA TYR A 46 -0.89 14.28 -21.53
C TYR A 46 0.53 14.36 -20.94
N ILE A 47 0.63 14.48 -19.61
CA ILE A 47 1.92 14.42 -18.91
C ILE A 47 2.57 13.04 -19.06
N VAL A 48 1.81 11.96 -18.89
CA VAL A 48 2.33 10.59 -19.07
C VAL A 48 2.80 10.37 -20.51
N ASP A 49 2.09 10.89 -21.53
CA ASP A 49 2.53 10.82 -22.93
C ASP A 49 3.90 11.50 -23.12
N GLN A 50 4.08 12.70 -22.58
CA GLN A 50 5.36 13.41 -22.63
C GLN A 50 6.47 12.65 -21.89
N MET A 51 6.19 12.12 -20.69
CA MET A 51 7.20 11.41 -19.89
C MET A 51 7.60 10.06 -20.48
N THR A 52 6.72 9.44 -21.28
CA THR A 52 6.92 8.11 -21.85
C THR A 52 7.36 8.14 -23.32
N VAL A 53 7.33 9.30 -23.99
CA VAL A 53 7.57 9.42 -25.45
C VAL A 53 8.90 8.81 -25.90
N THR A 54 9.96 8.97 -25.11
CA THR A 54 11.33 8.56 -25.49
C THR A 54 11.64 7.13 -25.04
N SER A 55 11.18 6.74 -23.85
CA SER A 55 11.57 5.47 -23.20
C SER A 55 10.51 4.38 -23.32
N GLY A 56 9.27 4.73 -23.64
CA GLY A 56 8.11 3.86 -23.53
C GLY A 56 7.61 3.71 -22.08
N ILE A 57 6.34 3.33 -21.95
CA ILE A 57 5.66 3.26 -20.65
C ILE A 57 6.30 2.25 -19.69
N ASP A 58 6.78 1.11 -20.20
CA ASP A 58 7.39 0.07 -19.38
C ASP A 58 8.68 0.57 -18.72
N ARG A 59 9.60 1.14 -19.50
CA ARG A 59 10.86 1.68 -18.96
C ARG A 59 10.63 2.88 -18.05
N TYR A 60 9.66 3.73 -18.37
CA TYR A 60 9.27 4.83 -17.50
C TYR A 60 8.84 4.32 -16.12
N LEU A 61 7.93 3.34 -16.08
CA LEU A 61 7.43 2.76 -14.83
C LEU A 61 8.54 2.09 -14.03
N GLN A 62 9.47 1.39 -14.70
CA GLN A 62 10.62 0.76 -14.04
C GLN A 62 11.60 1.78 -13.45
N ASN A 63 11.87 2.88 -14.16
CA ASN A 63 12.82 3.90 -13.73
C ASN A 63 12.27 4.81 -12.61
N HIS A 64 10.95 4.94 -12.50
CA HIS A 64 10.31 5.86 -11.54
C HIS A 64 9.53 5.13 -10.44
N SER A 65 9.67 3.80 -10.33
CA SER A 65 8.94 3.01 -9.32
C SER A 65 9.31 3.39 -7.88
N GLU A 66 10.49 3.96 -7.67
CA GLU A 66 10.97 4.45 -6.37
C GLU A 66 10.11 5.56 -5.78
N VAL A 67 9.31 6.26 -6.58
CA VAL A 67 8.39 7.31 -6.10
C VAL A 67 7.39 6.77 -5.05
N LEU A 68 7.09 5.48 -5.11
CA LEU A 68 6.24 4.79 -4.14
C LEU A 68 6.92 4.56 -2.78
N LEU A 69 8.23 4.75 -2.65
CA LEU A 69 8.98 4.47 -1.43
C LEU A 69 8.98 5.65 -0.45
N PRO A 70 8.81 5.42 0.86
CA PRO A 70 8.50 4.13 1.51
C PRO A 70 7.11 3.59 1.17
N ILE A 71 6.98 2.26 1.02
CA ILE A 71 5.71 1.62 0.68
C ILE A 71 4.85 1.32 1.92
N SER A 72 3.55 1.47 1.76
CA SER A 72 2.52 0.75 2.51
C SER A 72 2.17 -0.53 1.76
N LEU A 73 2.04 -1.65 2.49
CA LEU A 73 1.65 -2.93 1.91
C LEU A 73 0.61 -3.64 2.78
N SER A 74 -0.37 -4.25 2.13
CA SER A 74 -1.29 -5.19 2.79
C SER A 74 -1.61 -6.34 1.85
N LEU A 75 -1.12 -7.53 2.19
CA LEU A 75 -1.36 -8.77 1.47
C LEU A 75 -2.53 -9.50 2.11
N PHE A 76 -3.61 -9.72 1.37
CA PHE A 76 -4.72 -10.56 1.78
C PHE A 76 -4.72 -11.85 0.95
N VAL A 77 -4.86 -13.00 1.63
CA VAL A 77 -4.95 -14.31 0.98
C VAL A 77 -6.32 -14.89 1.29
N ILE A 78 -7.10 -15.12 0.23
CA ILE A 78 -8.50 -15.53 0.31
C ILE A 78 -8.58 -17.03 0.00
N ASN A 79 -8.73 -17.83 1.07
CA ASN A 79 -8.95 -19.27 0.97
C ASN A 79 -9.73 -19.79 2.19
N ASP A 80 -10.34 -20.96 2.04
CA ASP A 80 -11.18 -21.59 3.08
C ASP A 80 -10.45 -21.81 4.40
N ARG A 81 -9.15 -22.12 4.35
CA ARG A 81 -8.36 -22.38 5.56
C ARG A 81 -8.18 -21.11 6.39
N LEU A 82 -7.88 -19.98 5.73
CA LEU A 82 -7.74 -18.68 6.40
C LEU A 82 -9.09 -18.15 6.86
N TRP A 83 -10.16 -18.36 6.10
CA TRP A 83 -11.52 -18.02 6.53
C TRP A 83 -11.93 -18.75 7.82
N LYS A 84 -11.68 -20.07 7.90
CA LYS A 84 -11.88 -20.83 9.15
C LYS A 84 -11.05 -20.28 10.31
N MET A 85 -9.89 -19.69 10.03
CA MET A 85 -9.11 -19.02 11.06
C MET A 85 -9.77 -17.70 11.50
N MET A 86 -10.30 -16.91 10.57
CA MET A 86 -11.01 -15.65 10.84
C MET A 86 -12.27 -15.83 11.68
N GLU A 87 -12.91 -17.00 11.66
CA GLU A 87 -14.04 -17.34 12.55
C GLU A 87 -13.68 -17.26 14.04
N ARG A 88 -12.39 -17.34 14.38
CA ARG A 88 -11.85 -17.19 15.73
C ARG A 88 -11.77 -15.73 16.19
N LYS A 89 -11.87 -14.75 15.27
CA LYS A 89 -11.91 -13.33 15.64
C LYS A 89 -13.12 -13.08 16.54
N SER A 90 -12.93 -12.32 17.60
CA SER A 90 -14.05 -11.90 18.43
C SER A 90 -14.85 -10.74 17.82
N TRP A 91 -14.40 -10.19 16.69
CA TRP A 91 -15.04 -9.13 15.91
C TRP A 91 -15.06 -9.50 14.43
N ASP A 92 -15.99 -8.91 13.67
CA ASP A 92 -16.04 -8.86 12.21
C ASP A 92 -15.50 -10.14 11.52
N LYS A 93 -16.02 -11.31 11.89
CA LYS A 93 -15.54 -12.62 11.44
C LYS A 93 -15.58 -12.79 9.92
N GLU A 94 -16.43 -12.02 9.26
CA GLU A 94 -16.61 -11.96 7.80
C GLU A 94 -15.53 -11.15 7.09
N LYS A 95 -14.62 -10.51 7.83
CA LYS A 95 -13.52 -9.71 7.28
C LYS A 95 -12.18 -10.44 7.35
N MET A 96 -11.38 -10.40 6.31
CA MET A 96 -10.06 -11.03 6.26
C MET A 96 -9.00 -10.09 6.84
N LEU A 97 -8.16 -10.58 7.75
CA LEU A 97 -6.95 -9.87 8.18
C LEU A 97 -5.85 -10.01 7.12
N ALA A 98 -4.99 -9.00 7.00
CA ALA A 98 -3.83 -9.08 6.14
C ALA A 98 -2.88 -10.20 6.61
N MET A 99 -2.40 -11.04 5.70
CA MET A 99 -1.39 -12.04 5.98
C MET A 99 -0.02 -11.39 6.18
N CYS A 100 0.31 -10.37 5.38
CA CYS A 100 1.53 -9.59 5.54
C CYS A 100 1.24 -8.09 5.46
N THR A 101 1.94 -7.29 6.26
CA THR A 101 1.77 -5.83 6.31
C THR A 101 3.09 -5.08 6.32
N ILE A 102 3.12 -3.94 5.65
CA ILE A 102 4.08 -2.85 5.88
C ILE A 102 3.23 -1.61 6.17
N PRO A 103 3.35 -0.97 7.34
CA PRO A 103 4.27 -1.25 8.43
C PRO A 103 3.86 -2.49 9.25
N LEU A 104 4.63 -2.82 10.29
CA LEU A 104 4.22 -3.84 11.27
C LEU A 104 2.99 -3.33 12.04
N CYS A 105 1.91 -4.11 12.06
CA CYS A 105 0.68 -3.78 12.79
C CYS A 105 0.43 -4.80 13.91
N THR A 106 0.52 -4.40 15.17
CA THR A 106 0.34 -5.29 16.33
C THR A 106 -0.77 -4.83 17.25
N TRP A 107 -1.24 -5.72 18.13
CA TRP A 107 -2.09 -5.33 19.25
C TRP A 107 -1.23 -4.85 20.43
N GLU A 108 -1.63 -3.73 21.06
CA GLU A 108 -1.04 -3.23 22.29
C GLU A 108 -2.10 -2.75 23.28
N ARG A 109 -2.05 -3.27 24.51
CA ARG A 109 -2.97 -2.89 25.59
C ARG A 109 -3.03 -1.38 25.84
N LYS A 110 -1.87 -0.71 25.81
CA LYS A 110 -1.79 0.74 26.07
C LYS A 110 -2.40 1.59 24.94
N SER A 111 -2.61 0.99 23.77
CA SER A 111 -3.19 1.63 22.60
C SER A 111 -4.71 1.44 22.53
N GLU A 112 -5.29 0.58 23.39
CA GLU A 112 -6.74 0.43 23.49
C GLU A 112 -7.40 1.69 24.08
N SER A 113 -8.31 2.28 23.32
CA SER A 113 -9.06 3.48 23.71
C SER A 113 -10.47 3.46 23.10
N THR A 114 -11.32 4.43 23.44
CA THR A 114 -12.66 4.56 22.83
C THR A 114 -12.59 4.72 21.31
N SER A 115 -11.57 5.42 20.79
CA SER A 115 -11.33 5.60 19.35
C SER A 115 -10.52 4.48 18.71
N ASN A 116 -9.85 3.63 19.50
CA ASN A 116 -9.11 2.45 19.05
C ASN A 116 -9.45 1.24 19.93
N PRO A 117 -10.69 0.71 19.87
CA PRO A 117 -11.14 -0.36 20.76
C PRO A 117 -10.42 -1.70 20.52
N LYS A 118 -9.78 -1.84 19.35
CA LYS A 118 -8.99 -3.01 18.97
C LYS A 118 -7.50 -2.86 19.36
N GLY A 119 -7.07 -1.72 19.91
CA GLY A 119 -5.70 -1.53 20.37
C GLY A 119 -4.65 -1.75 19.29
N ALA A 120 -5.00 -1.54 18.02
CA ALA A 120 -4.07 -1.71 16.92
C ALA A 120 -3.02 -0.59 16.97
N ASN A 121 -1.76 -0.96 16.87
CA ASN A 121 -0.62 -0.05 16.82
C ASN A 121 0.21 -0.33 15.58
N ARG A 122 0.74 0.73 14.96
CA ARG A 122 1.55 0.66 13.75
C ARG A 122 2.97 1.04 14.10
N TRP A 123 3.92 0.18 13.78
CA TRP A 123 5.33 0.37 14.04
C TRP A 123 6.05 0.64 12.73
N GLU A 124 6.66 1.82 12.62
CA GLU A 124 7.57 2.10 11.52
C GLU A 124 8.65 1.03 11.43
N VAL A 125 8.98 0.66 10.20
CA VAL A 125 9.95 -0.39 9.88
C VAL A 125 11.06 0.19 9.01
N CYS A 126 12.18 -0.52 8.88
CA CYS A 126 13.27 -0.08 8.05
C CYS A 126 12.87 0.08 6.57
N PRO A 127 13.66 0.83 5.78
CA PRO A 127 13.37 1.09 4.37
C PRO A 127 13.15 -0.21 3.58
N ASN A 128 12.09 -0.20 2.79
CA ASN A 128 11.68 -1.30 1.92
C ASN A 128 12.19 -1.03 0.50
N THR A 129 12.16 -2.05 -0.35
CA THR A 129 12.41 -1.89 -1.79
C THR A 129 11.19 -2.31 -2.58
N PHE A 130 11.00 -1.62 -3.71
CA PHE A 130 9.95 -1.89 -4.67
C PHE A 130 10.56 -1.86 -6.07
N GLU A 131 10.60 -3.02 -6.71
CA GLU A 131 11.15 -3.22 -8.03
C GLU A 131 10.04 -3.68 -8.98
N LEU A 132 9.97 -3.05 -10.14
CA LEU A 132 9.04 -3.40 -11.19
C LEU A 132 9.83 -3.93 -12.39
N THR A 133 9.38 -5.04 -12.97
CA THR A 133 9.90 -5.59 -14.24
C THR A 133 8.72 -5.79 -15.18
N LEU A 134 8.71 -5.15 -16.36
CA LEU A 134 7.54 -5.15 -17.24
C LEU A 134 7.76 -5.73 -18.64
N GLU A 135 9.02 -5.80 -19.09
CA GLU A 135 9.32 -6.23 -20.46
C GLU A 135 9.08 -7.73 -20.65
N LYS A 136 9.94 -8.58 -20.06
CA LYS A 136 9.84 -10.04 -20.14
C LYS A 136 9.51 -10.62 -18.77
N ASP A 137 8.47 -11.46 -18.73
CA ASP A 137 7.94 -12.09 -17.52
C ASP A 137 7.58 -11.02 -16.45
N PRO A 138 6.52 -10.23 -16.71
CA PRO A 138 6.22 -9.03 -15.94
C PRO A 138 5.95 -9.38 -14.48
N LYS A 139 6.63 -8.69 -13.57
CA LYS A 139 6.59 -8.96 -12.14
C LYS A 139 6.85 -7.74 -11.27
N ILE A 140 6.33 -7.80 -10.05
CA ILE A 140 6.69 -6.92 -8.95
C ILE A 140 7.53 -7.71 -7.95
N LEU A 141 8.56 -7.06 -7.42
CA LEU A 141 9.39 -7.60 -6.36
C LEU A 141 9.48 -6.60 -5.22
N ILE A 142 9.05 -7.05 -4.04
CA ILE A 142 8.99 -6.25 -2.83
C ILE A 142 9.88 -6.90 -1.79
N ARG A 143 10.75 -6.12 -1.15
CA ARG A 143 11.58 -6.59 -0.03
C ARG A 143 11.46 -5.62 1.13
N GLY A 144 11.42 -6.12 2.35
CA GLY A 144 11.39 -5.25 3.51
C GLY A 144 11.09 -6.00 4.79
N GLU A 145 10.77 -5.21 5.81
CA GLU A 145 10.37 -5.67 7.14
C GLU A 145 8.92 -5.31 7.38
N GLY A 146 8.23 -6.11 8.19
CA GLY A 146 6.82 -5.87 8.48
C GLY A 146 6.20 -6.97 9.33
N GLY A 147 4.87 -7.03 9.33
CA GLY A 147 4.12 -8.04 10.07
C GLY A 147 3.83 -9.28 9.24
N ASP A 148 4.08 -10.47 9.80
CA ASP A 148 3.58 -11.76 9.31
C ASP A 148 2.49 -12.27 10.27
N PHE A 149 1.27 -12.48 9.76
CA PHE A 149 0.16 -12.97 10.57
C PHE A 149 0.38 -14.44 10.94
N SER A 150 0.68 -14.66 12.21
CA SER A 150 0.97 -15.98 12.80
C SER A 150 -0.22 -16.56 13.58
N GLY A 151 -1.44 -16.11 13.25
CA GLY A 151 -2.68 -16.59 13.86
C GLY A 151 -3.13 -15.75 15.06
N PHE A 152 -3.89 -16.37 15.95
CA PHE A 152 -4.43 -15.71 17.15
C PHE A 152 -3.76 -16.21 18.41
N ILE A 153 -3.45 -15.28 19.31
CA ILE A 153 -2.90 -15.55 20.64
C ILE A 153 -3.89 -15.06 21.71
N GLU A 154 -3.91 -15.72 22.87
CA GLU A 154 -4.67 -15.22 24.01
C GLU A 154 -3.97 -13.99 24.60
N GLN A 155 -4.74 -12.93 24.86
CA GLN A 155 -4.23 -11.68 25.43
C GLN A 155 -3.37 -11.90 26.68
N SER A 156 -3.80 -12.79 27.57
CA SER A 156 -3.08 -13.17 28.79
C SER A 156 -1.61 -13.57 28.54
N GLN A 157 -1.30 -14.19 27.40
CA GLN A 157 0.07 -14.63 27.09
C GLN A 157 1.01 -13.46 26.81
N LEU A 158 0.50 -12.30 26.40
CA LEU A 158 1.30 -11.08 26.17
C LEU A 158 1.35 -10.16 27.41
N THR A 159 0.33 -10.20 28.27
CA THR A 159 0.17 -9.25 29.38
C THR A 159 0.47 -9.82 30.76
N MET A 160 0.78 -11.11 30.88
CA MET A 160 1.07 -11.77 32.16
C MET A 160 2.17 -11.07 32.98
N LYS A 161 1.74 -10.21 33.91
CA LYS A 161 2.48 -9.83 35.12
C LYS A 161 2.11 -10.76 36.27
N LYS A 162 3.09 -10.98 37.16
CA LYS A 162 3.19 -11.93 38.30
C LYS A 162 2.04 -12.02 39.33
N PHE A 163 0.89 -11.37 39.15
CA PHE A 163 -0.11 -11.26 40.22
C PHE A 163 -1.53 -11.62 39.76
N GLY A 164 -1.87 -12.91 39.91
CA GLY A 164 -3.14 -13.45 40.44
C GLY A 164 -4.52 -13.04 39.89
N ILE A 165 -4.64 -12.06 39.00
CA ILE A 165 -5.92 -11.65 38.42
C ILE A 165 -6.11 -12.38 37.09
N PRO A 166 -7.21 -13.12 36.88
CA PRO A 166 -7.49 -13.73 35.59
C PRO A 166 -7.64 -12.62 34.55
N GLU A 167 -6.70 -12.53 33.62
CA GLU A 167 -6.83 -11.62 32.48
C GLU A 167 -7.84 -12.16 31.46
N SER A 168 -8.40 -11.24 30.65
CA SER A 168 -9.36 -11.57 29.60
C SER A 168 -8.80 -12.65 28.66
N ARG A 169 -9.61 -13.68 28.37
CA ARG A 169 -9.29 -14.73 27.37
C ARG A 169 -9.55 -14.28 25.93
N LYS A 170 -9.50 -12.97 25.67
CA LYS A 170 -9.72 -12.39 24.35
C LYS A 170 -8.60 -12.89 23.42
N LEU A 171 -8.99 -13.41 22.26
CA LEU A 171 -8.07 -13.72 21.19
C LEU A 171 -7.73 -12.43 20.43
N ILE A 172 -6.44 -12.22 20.21
CA ILE A 172 -5.91 -11.07 19.47
C ILE A 172 -5.03 -11.55 18.31
N PRO A 173 -5.01 -10.84 17.17
CA PRO A 173 -4.11 -11.11 16.07
C PRO A 173 -2.66 -11.06 16.54
N ASN A 174 -1.91 -12.08 16.17
CA ASN A 174 -0.48 -12.18 16.44
C ASN A 174 0.28 -11.92 15.14
N TYR A 175 0.79 -10.69 14.99
CA TYR A 175 1.72 -10.34 13.92
C TYR A 175 3.14 -10.39 14.46
N THR A 176 3.96 -11.23 13.85
CA THR A 176 5.39 -11.31 14.15
C THR A 176 6.15 -10.38 13.24
N PHE A 177 7.13 -9.66 13.79
CA PHE A 177 8.05 -8.87 12.99
C PHE A 177 8.97 -9.80 12.20
N GLU A 178 8.92 -9.70 10.87
CA GLU A 178 9.66 -10.58 9.98
C GLU A 178 10.24 -9.78 8.80
N GLN A 179 11.37 -10.26 8.28
CA GLN A 179 11.86 -9.84 6.97
C GLN A 179 11.17 -10.66 5.90
N PHE A 180 10.73 -10.04 4.81
CA PHE A 180 10.15 -10.79 3.71
C PHE A 180 10.57 -10.29 2.33
N GLN A 181 10.46 -11.21 1.38
CA GLN A 181 10.54 -10.96 -0.04
C GLN A 181 9.28 -11.51 -0.69
N MET A 182 8.58 -10.67 -1.44
CA MET A 182 7.37 -11.04 -2.19
C MET A 182 7.62 -10.80 -3.68
N GLU A 183 7.44 -11.85 -4.48
CA GLU A 183 7.41 -11.77 -5.93
C GLU A 183 5.98 -12.01 -6.41
N VAL A 184 5.49 -11.12 -7.27
CA VAL A 184 4.13 -11.19 -7.85
C VAL A 184 4.27 -11.19 -9.36
N LEU A 185 3.87 -12.28 -10.01
CA LEU A 185 3.79 -12.36 -11.47
C LEU A 185 2.52 -11.64 -11.94
N LEU A 186 2.63 -10.86 -13.02
CA LEU A 186 1.58 -9.94 -13.46
C LEU A 186 0.78 -10.43 -14.67
N ASP A 187 1.10 -11.60 -15.22
CA ASP A 187 0.45 -12.11 -16.44
C ASP A 187 -1.08 -12.25 -16.32
N ARG A 188 -1.56 -12.54 -15.10
CA ARG A 188 -3.00 -12.68 -14.78
C ARG A 188 -3.49 -11.63 -13.78
N ALA A 189 -2.73 -10.55 -13.62
CA ALA A 189 -3.05 -9.52 -12.65
C ALA A 189 -4.19 -8.62 -13.13
N VAL A 190 -5.13 -8.38 -12.24
CA VAL A 190 -6.13 -7.32 -12.38
C VAL A 190 -5.69 -6.14 -11.50
N PHE A 191 -5.46 -4.99 -12.14
CA PHE A 191 -5.02 -3.77 -11.48
C PHE A 191 -6.18 -2.82 -11.21
N GLU A 192 -6.17 -2.19 -10.04
CA GLU A 192 -7.11 -1.15 -9.66
C GLU A 192 -6.32 0.00 -9.02
N VAL A 193 -6.20 1.14 -9.71
CA VAL A 193 -5.59 2.34 -9.12
C VAL A 193 -6.61 3.06 -8.25
N HIS A 194 -6.17 3.64 -7.14
CA HIS A 194 -7.05 4.26 -6.14
C HIS A 194 -8.15 3.30 -5.66
N PRO A 195 -7.80 2.10 -5.17
CA PRO A 195 -8.77 1.06 -4.86
C PRO A 195 -9.72 1.50 -3.76
N ALA A 196 -11.01 1.26 -3.97
CA ALA A 196 -11.99 1.49 -2.93
C ALA A 196 -11.80 0.49 -1.77
N PRO A 197 -12.07 0.89 -0.52
CA PRO A 197 -12.06 -0.05 0.61
C PRO A 197 -13.03 -1.21 0.33
N ARG A 198 -12.60 -2.45 0.56
CA ARG A 198 -13.45 -3.62 0.40
C ARG A 198 -14.06 -4.03 1.73
N ASP A 199 -15.36 -4.28 1.74
CA ASP A 199 -16.10 -4.58 2.97
C ASP A 199 -15.65 -5.87 3.65
N ASN A 200 -15.14 -6.84 2.88
CA ASN A 200 -14.67 -8.13 3.35
C ASN A 200 -13.20 -8.13 3.82
N LEU A 201 -12.54 -6.96 3.88
CA LEU A 201 -11.17 -6.84 4.37
C LEU A 201 -11.12 -6.06 5.68
N ASP A 202 -10.28 -6.52 6.60
CA ASP A 202 -10.07 -5.92 7.91
C ASP A 202 -8.79 -5.06 7.88
N TYR A 203 -8.98 -3.74 7.92
CA TYR A 203 -7.89 -2.77 7.82
C TYR A 203 -7.36 -2.31 9.18
N ASP A 204 -7.88 -2.84 10.29
CA ASP A 204 -7.52 -2.35 11.62
C ASP A 204 -6.07 -2.72 11.97
N TYR A 205 -5.63 -3.90 11.53
CA TYR A 205 -4.26 -4.39 11.66
C TYR A 205 -3.51 -4.29 10.32
N SER A 206 -3.76 -3.24 9.57
CA SER A 206 -3.02 -2.87 8.37
C SER A 206 -2.91 -1.36 8.26
N GLU A 207 -2.31 -0.86 7.19
CA GLU A 207 -2.48 0.54 6.80
C GLU A 207 -3.97 0.86 6.58
N PRO A 208 -4.44 2.07 6.95
CA PRO A 208 -5.81 2.47 6.68
C PRO A 208 -6.13 2.39 5.20
N ALA A 209 -7.34 1.94 4.85
CA ALA A 209 -7.76 1.84 3.45
C ALA A 209 -7.61 3.17 2.67
N ARG A 210 -7.73 4.30 3.38
CA ARG A 210 -7.53 5.64 2.82
C ARG A 210 -6.11 5.85 2.27
N THR A 211 -5.09 5.23 2.85
CA THR A 211 -3.71 5.31 2.37
C THR A 211 -3.62 4.78 0.93
N PHE A 212 -4.16 3.57 0.70
CA PHE A 212 -4.19 2.93 -0.62
C PHE A 212 -5.10 3.65 -1.61
N TYR A 213 -6.27 4.09 -1.16
CA TYR A 213 -7.22 4.83 -2.00
C TYR A 213 -6.63 6.14 -2.52
N ASN A 214 -5.85 6.87 -1.71
CA ASN A 214 -5.29 8.14 -2.14
C ASN A 214 -4.05 7.95 -3.01
N HIS A 215 -3.13 7.05 -2.63
CA HIS A 215 -1.78 7.00 -3.20
C HIS A 215 -1.28 5.58 -3.42
N GLY A 216 -2.17 4.72 -3.91
CA GLY A 216 -1.85 3.32 -4.12
C GLY A 216 -2.70 2.67 -5.20
N PHE A 217 -2.44 1.38 -5.36
CA PHE A 217 -3.11 0.50 -6.28
C PHE A 217 -3.30 -0.87 -5.64
N ALA A 218 -4.28 -1.62 -6.16
CA ALA A 218 -4.50 -3.00 -5.82
C ALA A 218 -4.13 -3.92 -6.99
N ILE A 219 -3.72 -5.13 -6.64
CA ILE A 219 -3.49 -6.23 -7.57
C ILE A 219 -4.31 -7.42 -7.08
N SER A 220 -5.16 -7.96 -7.96
CA SER A 220 -5.81 -9.25 -7.73
C SER A 220 -5.16 -10.30 -8.64
N VAL A 221 -4.64 -11.38 -8.07
CA VAL A 221 -3.99 -12.49 -8.82
C VAL A 221 -4.29 -13.84 -8.16
N PRO A 222 -4.22 -14.95 -8.92
CA PRO A 222 -4.13 -16.28 -8.32
C PRO A 222 -2.92 -16.40 -7.41
N GLY A 223 -3.06 -17.05 -6.26
CA GLY A 223 -1.97 -17.17 -5.27
C GLY A 223 -0.77 -17.97 -5.77
N GLU A 224 -0.92 -18.79 -6.80
CA GLU A 224 0.19 -19.49 -7.43
C GLU A 224 1.16 -18.56 -8.19
N ASP A 225 0.73 -17.31 -8.47
CA ASP A 225 1.52 -16.24 -9.08
C ASP A 225 2.21 -15.36 -8.02
N VAL A 226 2.01 -15.66 -6.73
CA VAL A 226 2.59 -14.92 -5.62
C VAL A 226 3.51 -15.83 -4.82
N ILE A 227 4.81 -15.51 -4.83
CA ILE A 227 5.83 -16.21 -4.07
C ILE A 227 6.23 -15.34 -2.89
N LEU A 228 5.98 -15.84 -1.68
CA LEU A 228 6.38 -15.18 -0.44
C LEU A 228 7.51 -15.97 0.23
N LYS A 229 8.56 -15.26 0.60
CA LYS A 229 9.64 -15.76 1.46
C LYS A 229 9.66 -14.94 2.73
N VAL A 230 9.43 -15.59 3.88
CA VAL A 230 9.47 -14.95 5.21
C VAL A 230 10.70 -15.45 5.98
N SER A 231 11.63 -14.55 6.27
CA SER A 231 12.86 -14.80 7.01
C SER A 231 13.61 -16.04 6.50
N LYS A 232 13.83 -17.04 7.36
CA LYS A 232 14.55 -18.28 7.03
C LYS A 232 13.65 -19.36 6.42
N ARG A 233 12.34 -19.13 6.31
CA ARG A 233 11.40 -20.10 5.71
C ARG A 233 11.69 -20.22 4.20
N LYS A 234 11.46 -21.42 3.65
CA LYS A 234 11.57 -21.62 2.20
C LYS A 234 10.53 -20.74 1.49
N PRO A 235 10.86 -20.12 0.34
CA PRO A 235 9.86 -19.43 -0.48
C PRO A 235 8.71 -20.38 -0.81
N SER A 236 7.48 -19.89 -0.72
CA SER A 236 6.27 -20.67 -0.98
C SER A 236 5.26 -19.85 -1.78
N LYS A 237 4.56 -20.53 -2.68
CA LYS A 237 3.39 -19.96 -3.36
C LYS A 237 2.23 -19.79 -2.38
N MET A 238 1.43 -18.75 -2.56
CA MET A 238 0.21 -18.56 -1.79
C MET A 238 -0.88 -19.54 -2.26
N LEU A 239 -1.81 -19.88 -1.35
CA LEU A 239 -2.92 -20.80 -1.63
C LEU A 239 -4.23 -20.01 -1.71
N GLY A 240 -4.97 -20.16 -2.81
CA GLY A 240 -6.21 -19.41 -3.07
C GLY A 240 -5.96 -18.13 -3.86
N ASP A 241 -6.86 -17.15 -3.74
CA ASP A 241 -6.73 -15.86 -4.42
C ASP A 241 -5.96 -14.87 -3.55
N VAL A 242 -5.16 -14.03 -4.19
CA VAL A 242 -4.42 -12.96 -3.52
C VAL A 242 -4.98 -11.61 -3.92
N PHE A 243 -5.22 -10.78 -2.91
CA PHE A 243 -5.49 -9.37 -3.07
C PHE A 243 -4.40 -8.57 -2.38
N LEU A 244 -3.58 -7.88 -3.15
CA LEU A 244 -2.43 -7.12 -2.66
C LEU A 244 -2.71 -5.63 -2.82
N LEU A 245 -2.59 -4.88 -1.73
CA LEU A 245 -2.62 -3.42 -1.72
C LEU A 245 -1.19 -2.88 -1.56
N ILE A 246 -0.82 -1.95 -2.43
CA ILE A 246 0.47 -1.26 -2.42
C ILE A 246 0.19 0.24 -2.48
N GLY A 247 0.79 1.01 -1.60
CA GLY A 247 0.66 2.47 -1.60
C GLY A 247 1.95 3.15 -1.18
N SER A 248 2.00 4.47 -1.34
CA SER A 248 3.09 5.30 -0.84
C SER A 248 2.79 5.83 0.56
N GLN A 249 3.78 5.78 1.46
CA GLN A 249 3.73 6.43 2.78
C GLN A 249 4.33 7.83 2.70
N PHE A 250 3.54 8.82 3.08
CA PHE A 250 3.94 10.22 3.24
C PHE A 250 4.20 10.46 4.74
N LEU A 251 5.45 10.68 5.12
CA LEU A 251 5.85 10.99 6.51
C LEU A 251 5.53 12.45 6.83
N ASP A 252 4.54 12.74 7.68
CA ASP A 252 3.90 14.05 7.93
C ASP A 252 4.79 15.33 8.00
N ASP A 253 6.11 15.23 8.15
CA ASP A 253 7.05 16.35 8.34
C ASP A 253 7.75 16.86 7.05
N ASP A 254 7.34 16.39 5.88
CA ASP A 254 8.02 16.69 4.61
C ASP A 254 7.30 17.79 3.79
N ASN A 255 7.89 18.98 3.68
CA ASN A 255 7.38 20.04 2.79
C ASN A 255 7.32 19.60 1.32
N THR A 256 7.94 18.47 0.95
CA THR A 256 7.88 17.88 -0.40
C THR A 256 6.67 16.97 -0.64
N HIS A 257 5.79 16.79 0.34
CA HIS A 257 4.60 15.91 0.24
C HIS A 257 3.74 16.17 -0.99
N GLN A 258 3.55 17.44 -1.33
CA GLN A 258 2.74 17.83 -2.47
C GLN A 258 3.40 17.39 -3.78
N TYR A 259 4.72 17.61 -3.90
CA TYR A 259 5.47 17.23 -5.09
C TYR A 259 5.58 15.71 -5.24
N ARG A 260 5.91 14.99 -4.16
CA ARG A 260 5.94 13.53 -4.16
C ARG A 260 4.55 12.93 -4.43
N GLY A 261 3.50 13.54 -3.89
CA GLY A 261 2.12 13.16 -4.18
C GLY A 261 1.77 13.34 -5.66
N LEU A 262 2.28 14.39 -6.31
CA LEU A 262 2.09 14.61 -7.75
C LEU A 262 2.80 13.55 -8.58
N LYS A 263 4.07 13.26 -8.28
CA LYS A 263 4.81 12.18 -8.94
C LYS A 263 4.11 10.83 -8.75
N THR A 264 3.56 10.57 -7.56
CA THR A 264 2.79 9.35 -7.27
C THR A 264 1.55 9.26 -8.15
N ASP A 265 0.77 10.34 -8.27
CA ASP A 265 -0.45 10.34 -9.10
C ASP A 265 -0.14 10.12 -10.59
N ILE A 266 0.97 10.69 -11.10
CA ILE A 266 1.43 10.48 -12.47
C ILE A 266 1.87 9.02 -12.67
N LEU A 267 2.64 8.46 -11.74
CA LEU A 267 3.05 7.06 -11.78
C LEU A 267 1.84 6.12 -11.75
N LEU A 268 0.86 6.36 -10.88
CA LEU A 268 -0.38 5.59 -10.82
C LEU A 268 -1.16 5.71 -12.12
N ARG A 269 -1.21 6.89 -12.75
CA ARG A 269 -1.86 7.05 -14.05
C ARG A 269 -1.15 6.24 -15.14
N ALA A 270 0.17 6.21 -15.14
CA ALA A 270 0.95 5.37 -16.06
C ALA A 270 0.72 3.87 -15.80
N ILE A 271 0.63 3.43 -14.53
CA ILE A 271 0.26 2.05 -14.18
C ILE A 271 -1.13 1.72 -14.74
N GLN A 272 -2.11 2.61 -14.55
CA GLN A 272 -3.45 2.42 -15.09
C GLN A 272 -3.41 2.19 -16.60
N ARG A 273 -2.80 3.11 -17.37
CA ARG A 273 -2.69 3.01 -18.83
C ARG A 273 -1.99 1.75 -19.33
N ARG A 274 -1.06 1.20 -18.54
CA ARG A 274 -0.33 -0.02 -18.93
C ARG A 274 -1.16 -1.29 -18.76
N PHE A 275 -2.08 -1.30 -17.79
CA PHE A 275 -2.80 -2.51 -17.38
C PHE A 275 -4.31 -2.48 -17.64
N THR A 276 -4.86 -1.38 -18.16
CA THR A 276 -6.25 -1.24 -18.62
C THR A 276 -6.30 -0.88 -20.09
#